data_AF-A0A6A3PS52-F1
#
_entry.id   AF-A0A6A3PS52-F1
#
_cell.length_a   1.000
_cell.length_b   1.000
_cell.length_c   1.000
_cell.angle_alpha   90.00
_cell.angle_beta   90.00
_cell.angle_gamma   90.00
#
_symmetry.space_group_name_H-M   'P 1'
#
loop_
_entity.id
_entity.type
_entity.pdbx_description
1 polymer ?
#
loop_
_entity_poly.entity_id
_entity_poly.type
_entity_poly.pdbx_seq_one_letter_code
_entity_poly.pdbx_strand_id
1 'polypeptide(L)'
;MKIKMKYWLMREKTPEQVLEKLKVTSKTDKNYKYYAKYYFKYYVKYPAKQPSNLPTKTADDIMQSRLRNWLDNNLSPPQVFAELGLTGLWASARGQPNYKYFEQYRNMYSDMQVRLSKANS
;
A
#
# COMPACT_ATOMS: atom_id res chain seq x y z
N MET A 1 -6.21 10.03 17.83
CA MET A 1 -6.37 8.91 16.85
C MET A 1 -5.07 8.39 16.21
N LYS A 2 -4.14 9.24 15.73
CA LYS A 2 -2.87 8.78 15.11
C LYS A 2 -1.99 7.94 16.06
N ILE A 3 -1.90 8.34 17.34
CA ILE A 3 -1.12 7.61 18.37
C ILE A 3 -1.66 6.18 18.57
N LYS A 4 -2.98 6.04 18.73
CA LYS A 4 -3.66 4.73 18.86
C LYS A 4 -3.39 3.80 17.68
N MET A 5 -3.39 4.34 16.46
CA MET A 5 -3.10 3.57 15.24
C MET A 5 -1.64 3.08 15.22
N LYS A 6 -0.68 3.96 15.53
CA LYS A 6 0.74 3.58 15.63
C LYS A 6 0.96 2.50 16.68
N TYR A 7 0.32 2.65 17.86
CA TYR A 7 0.40 1.67 18.94
C TYR A 7 -0.17 0.30 18.52
N TRP A 8 -1.35 0.26 17.89
CA TRP A 8 -1.94 -0.98 17.40
C TRP A 8 -1.11 -1.65 16.30
N LEU A 9 -0.54 -0.88 15.37
CA LEU A 9 0.38 -1.40 14.36
C LEU A 9 1.68 -1.92 14.98
N MET A 10 2.23 -1.27 16.01
CA MET A 10 3.41 -1.74 16.73
C MET A 10 3.14 -3.07 17.45
N ARG A 11 1.95 -3.22 18.03
CA ARG A 11 1.50 -4.45 18.70
C ARG A 11 0.90 -5.49 17.76
N GLU A 12 1.03 -5.27 16.45
CA GLU A 12 0.56 -6.16 15.38
C GLU A 12 -0.90 -6.59 15.50
N LYS A 13 -1.76 -5.74 16.08
CA LYS A 13 -3.19 -6.06 16.20
C LYS A 13 -3.78 -6.28 14.81
N THR A 14 -4.38 -7.44 14.59
CA THR A 14 -4.91 -7.75 13.25
C THR A 14 -6.08 -6.82 12.93
N PRO A 15 -6.40 -6.61 11.64
CA PRO A 15 -7.58 -5.83 11.28
C PRO A 15 -8.85 -6.36 11.91
N GLU A 16 -9.02 -7.68 12.04
CA GLU A 16 -10.19 -8.32 12.66
C GLU A 16 -10.31 -7.92 14.14
N GLN A 17 -9.21 -7.99 14.90
CA GLN A 17 -9.18 -7.54 16.30
C GLN A 17 -9.50 -6.05 16.45
N VAL A 18 -9.07 -5.24 15.47
CA VAL A 18 -9.32 -3.80 15.47
C VAL A 18 -10.76 -3.49 15.08
N LEU A 19 -11.33 -4.21 14.12
CA LEU A 19 -12.74 -4.13 13.72
C LEU A 19 -13.64 -4.39 14.95
N GLU A 20 -13.38 -5.47 15.67
CA GLU A 20 -14.08 -5.85 16.90
C GLU A 20 -13.94 -4.78 17.99
N LYS A 21 -12.70 -4.34 18.28
CA LYS A 21 -12.46 -3.29 19.29
C LYS A 21 -13.11 -1.96 18.97
N LEU A 22 -13.25 -1.62 17.69
CA LEU A 22 -13.93 -0.40 17.26
C LEU A 22 -15.44 -0.57 17.13
N LYS A 23 -15.94 -1.81 17.29
CA LYS A 23 -17.34 -2.19 17.12
C LYS A 23 -17.91 -1.72 15.78
N VAL A 24 -17.10 -1.78 14.72
CA VAL A 24 -17.51 -1.37 13.38
C VAL A 24 -18.40 -2.46 12.80
N THR A 25 -19.68 -2.18 12.64
CA THR A 25 -20.67 -3.13 12.12
C THR A 25 -21.01 -2.90 10.65
N SER A 26 -20.70 -1.73 10.10
CA SER A 26 -21.03 -1.38 8.72
C SER A 26 -20.09 -0.32 8.14
N LYS A 27 -20.21 -0.06 6.83
CA LYS A 27 -19.42 0.97 6.12
C LYS A 27 -19.85 2.40 6.45
N THR A 28 -21.06 2.59 6.97
CA THR A 28 -21.60 3.90 7.37
C THR A 28 -21.25 4.26 8.82
N ASP A 29 -20.69 3.31 9.57
CA ASP A 29 -20.24 3.54 10.94
C ASP A 29 -19.17 4.65 11.01
N LYS A 30 -19.27 5.54 12.00
CA LYS A 30 -18.33 6.65 12.20
C LYS A 30 -16.86 6.19 12.35
N ASN A 31 -16.64 5.00 12.88
CA ASN A 31 -15.32 4.40 13.06
C ASN A 31 -14.83 3.66 11.80
N TYR A 32 -15.69 3.40 10.81
CA TYR A 32 -15.31 2.68 9.59
C TYR A 32 -14.16 3.35 8.85
N LYS A 33 -14.18 4.68 8.69
CA LYS A 33 -13.09 5.41 8.02
C LYS A 33 -11.75 5.22 8.74
N TYR A 34 -11.76 5.18 10.06
CA TYR A 34 -10.56 4.90 10.86
C TYR A 34 -10.10 3.45 10.69
N TYR A 35 -11.05 2.50 10.73
CA TYR A 35 -10.79 1.08 10.51
C TYR A 35 -10.19 0.83 9.12
N ALA A 36 -10.80 1.34 8.05
CA ALA A 36 -10.31 1.18 6.67
C ALA A 36 -8.87 1.70 6.54
N LYS A 37 -8.58 2.87 7.13
CA LYS A 37 -7.21 3.41 7.16
C LYS A 37 -6.24 2.50 7.93
N TYR A 38 -6.69 1.90 9.03
CA TYR A 38 -5.90 0.92 9.78
C TYR A 38 -5.62 -0.34 8.96
N TYR A 39 -6.66 -0.91 8.35
CA TYR A 39 -6.61 -2.11 7.51
C TYR A 39 -5.53 -1.99 6.42
N PHE A 40 -5.57 -0.92 5.61
CA PHE A 40 -4.56 -0.72 4.56
C PHE A 40 -3.16 -0.54 5.13
N LYS A 41 -3.00 0.25 6.21
CA LYS A 41 -1.69 0.43 6.85
C LYS A 41 -1.11 -0.85 7.42
N TYR A 42 -1.97 -1.74 7.93
CA TYR A 42 -1.56 -3.03 8.45
C TYR A 42 -0.93 -3.88 7.36
N TYR A 43 -1.61 -4.06 6.22
CA TYR A 43 -1.09 -4.90 5.13
C TYR A 43 -0.02 -4.23 4.24
N VAL A 44 0.13 -2.91 4.32
CA VAL A 44 1.34 -2.24 3.81
C VAL A 44 2.55 -2.57 4.69
N LYS A 45 2.38 -2.52 6.02
CA LYS A 45 3.47 -2.81 6.97
C LYS A 45 3.81 -4.31 7.05
N TYR A 46 2.80 -5.17 6.92
CA TYR A 46 2.91 -6.63 7.09
C TYR A 46 2.40 -7.35 5.83
N PRO A 47 3.09 -7.24 4.68
CA PRO A 47 2.63 -7.81 3.42
C PRO A 47 2.44 -9.33 3.49
N ALA A 48 3.32 -10.04 4.19
CA ALA A 48 3.25 -11.49 4.38
C ALA A 48 2.03 -11.97 5.19
N LYS A 49 1.34 -11.05 5.90
CA LYS A 49 0.12 -11.36 6.68
C LYS A 49 -1.16 -11.14 5.89
N GLN A 50 -1.06 -10.71 4.63
CA GLN A 50 -2.23 -10.49 3.78
C GLN A 50 -2.93 -11.83 3.51
N PRO A 51 -4.25 -11.94 3.74
CA PRO A 51 -4.99 -13.16 3.41
C PRO A 51 -4.89 -13.47 1.91
N SER A 52 -4.73 -14.73 1.56
CA SER A 52 -4.62 -15.19 0.16
C SER A 52 -5.97 -15.16 -0.58
N ASN A 53 -7.08 -15.18 0.15
CA ASN A 53 -8.45 -15.24 -0.37
C ASN A 53 -9.17 -13.88 -0.40
N LEU A 54 -8.42 -12.78 -0.49
CA LEU A 54 -9.03 -11.45 -0.59
C LEU A 54 -9.74 -11.26 -1.94
N PRO A 55 -10.86 -10.52 -1.98
CA PRO A 55 -11.42 -10.04 -3.23
C PRO A 55 -10.37 -9.27 -4.04
N THR A 56 -10.33 -9.47 -5.35
CA THR A 56 -9.34 -8.86 -6.26
C THR A 56 -9.23 -7.35 -6.06
N LYS A 57 -10.36 -6.66 -5.95
CA LYS A 57 -10.38 -5.20 -5.72
C LYS A 57 -9.71 -4.81 -4.40
N THR A 58 -9.91 -5.57 -3.33
CA THR A 58 -9.29 -5.29 -2.03
C THR A 58 -7.78 -5.52 -2.07
N ALA A 59 -7.33 -6.58 -2.74
CA ALA A 59 -5.90 -6.83 -2.96
C ALA A 59 -5.26 -5.71 -3.81
N ASP A 60 -5.94 -5.27 -4.88
CA ASP A 60 -5.53 -4.13 -5.69
C ASP A 60 -5.42 -2.85 -4.84
N ASP A 61 -6.42 -2.53 -4.01
CA ASP A 61 -6.41 -1.33 -3.16
C ASP A 61 -5.28 -1.34 -2.11
N ILE A 62 -4.94 -2.53 -1.56
CA ILE A 62 -3.76 -2.70 -0.69
C ILE A 62 -2.49 -2.42 -1.49
N MET A 63 -2.37 -2.96 -2.70
CA MET A 63 -1.20 -2.73 -3.55
C MET A 63 -1.04 -1.24 -3.91
N GLN A 64 -2.13 -0.56 -4.29
CA GLN A 64 -2.12 0.89 -4.49
C GLN A 64 -1.63 1.67 -3.26
N SER A 65 -2.06 1.24 -2.08
CA SER A 65 -1.60 1.84 -0.82
C SER A 65 -0.11 1.61 -0.58
N ARG A 66 0.41 0.44 -0.99
CA ARG A 66 1.84 0.10 -0.93
C ARG A 66 2.66 0.95 -1.90
N LEU A 67 2.22 1.09 -3.15
CA LEU A 67 2.87 1.95 -4.15
C LEU A 67 3.01 3.39 -3.66
N ARG A 68 1.92 3.97 -3.11
CA ARG A 68 1.97 5.32 -2.53
C ARG A 68 2.92 5.40 -1.34
N ASN A 69 2.91 4.39 -0.48
CA ASN A 69 3.83 4.35 0.64
C ASN A 69 5.29 4.28 0.19
N TRP A 70 5.61 3.49 -0.82
CA TRP A 70 6.96 3.45 -1.40
C TRP A 70 7.37 4.80 -2.01
N LEU A 71 6.46 5.48 -2.69
CA LEU A 71 6.70 6.82 -3.22
C LEU A 71 6.99 7.82 -2.10
N ASP A 72 6.17 7.82 -1.05
CA ASP A 72 6.36 8.68 0.13
C ASP A 72 7.69 8.42 0.86
N ASN A 73 8.25 7.21 0.73
CA ASN A 73 9.55 6.83 1.28
C ASN A 73 10.69 6.93 0.25
N ASN A 74 10.45 7.59 -0.89
CA ASN A 74 11.43 7.85 -1.95
C ASN A 74 12.08 6.59 -2.54
N LEU A 75 11.35 5.48 -2.62
CA LEU A 75 11.88 4.31 -3.32
C LEU A 75 12.04 4.63 -4.81
N SER A 76 13.18 4.26 -5.37
CA SER A 76 13.44 4.38 -6.80
C SER A 76 12.68 3.30 -7.59
N PRO A 77 12.43 3.49 -8.90
CA PRO A 77 11.82 2.46 -9.73
C PRO A 77 12.56 1.11 -9.69
N PRO A 78 13.91 1.02 -9.71
CA PRO A 78 14.61 -0.25 -9.52
C PRO A 78 14.30 -0.95 -8.20
N GLN A 79 14.20 -0.21 -7.08
CA GLN A 79 13.86 -0.80 -5.78
C GLN A 79 12.44 -1.37 -5.80
N VAL A 80 11.46 -0.62 -6.31
CA VAL A 80 10.08 -1.11 -6.42
C VAL A 80 9.96 -2.30 -7.37
N PHE A 81 10.74 -2.33 -8.45
CA PHE A 81 10.79 -3.48 -9.35
C PHE A 81 11.17 -4.77 -8.61
N ALA A 82 12.21 -4.70 -7.77
CA ALA A 82 12.63 -5.81 -6.92
C ALA A 82 11.59 -6.18 -5.85
N GLU A 83 10.99 -5.19 -5.17
CA GLU A 83 9.93 -5.40 -4.16
C GLU A 83 8.68 -6.08 -4.72
N LEU A 84 8.39 -5.87 -6.01
CA LEU A 84 7.28 -6.54 -6.71
C LEU A 84 7.62 -7.98 -7.13
N GLY A 85 8.85 -8.44 -6.90
CA GLY A 85 9.36 -9.74 -7.31
C GLY A 85 9.64 -9.84 -8.80
N LEU A 86 9.78 -8.69 -9.50
CA LEU A 86 10.08 -8.68 -10.93
C LEU A 86 11.57 -8.91 -11.15
N THR A 87 11.90 -9.64 -12.21
CA THR A 87 13.28 -10.01 -12.54
C THR A 87 13.63 -9.72 -14.00
N GLY A 88 14.93 -9.66 -14.29
CA GLY A 88 15.44 -9.35 -15.62
C GLY A 88 15.33 -7.86 -15.97
N LEU A 89 15.29 -7.56 -17.26
CA LEU A 89 15.12 -6.19 -17.75
C LEU A 89 13.66 -5.75 -17.67
N TRP A 90 13.44 -4.44 -17.56
CA TRP A 90 12.08 -3.89 -17.47
C TRP A 90 11.21 -4.22 -18.67
N ALA A 91 11.78 -4.27 -19.88
CA ALA A 91 11.04 -4.60 -21.08
C ALA A 91 10.62 -6.08 -21.11
N SER A 92 11.49 -6.98 -20.66
CA SER A 92 11.23 -8.42 -20.61
C SER A 92 10.23 -8.83 -19.53
N ALA A 93 10.05 -8.00 -18.50
CA ALA A 93 9.15 -8.32 -17.38
C ALA A 93 7.66 -8.03 -17.65
N ARG A 94 7.28 -7.51 -18.83
CA ARG A 94 5.88 -7.13 -19.18
C ARG A 94 4.83 -8.22 -18.99
N GLY A 95 5.22 -9.50 -19.07
CA GLY A 95 4.33 -10.64 -18.83
C GLY A 95 4.35 -11.21 -17.41
N GLN A 96 5.22 -10.71 -16.53
CA GLN A 96 5.32 -11.22 -15.16
C GLN A 96 4.16 -10.71 -14.29
N PRO A 97 3.71 -11.51 -13.30
CA PRO A 97 2.79 -11.04 -12.29
C PRO A 97 3.26 -9.73 -11.65
N ASN A 98 2.33 -8.86 -11.27
CA ASN A 98 2.59 -7.55 -10.67
C ASN A 98 3.24 -6.49 -11.56
N TYR A 99 3.60 -6.78 -12.82
CA TYR A 99 4.19 -5.78 -13.72
C TYR A 99 3.30 -4.54 -13.90
N LYS A 100 1.97 -4.74 -13.95
CA LYS A 100 1.00 -3.63 -14.01
C LYS A 100 1.20 -2.60 -12.90
N TYR A 101 1.62 -3.01 -11.71
CA TYR A 101 1.87 -2.11 -10.58
C TYR A 101 3.20 -1.37 -10.69
N PHE A 102 4.19 -1.99 -11.32
CA PHE A 102 5.46 -1.32 -11.63
C PHE A 102 5.25 -0.17 -12.63
N GLU A 103 4.44 -0.38 -13.67
CA GLU A 103 4.08 0.69 -14.62
C GLU A 103 3.37 1.85 -13.93
N GLN A 104 2.40 1.54 -13.06
CA GLN A 104 1.72 2.55 -12.26
C GLN A 104 2.69 3.32 -11.35
N TYR A 105 3.60 2.61 -10.69
CA TYR A 105 4.61 3.24 -9.84
C TYR A 105 5.51 4.19 -10.62
N ARG A 106 5.98 3.78 -11.80
CA ARG A 106 6.82 4.62 -12.67
C ARG A 106 6.12 5.92 -13.06
N ASN A 107 4.83 5.85 -13.39
CA ASN A 107 4.06 7.05 -13.71
C ASN A 107 3.97 7.99 -12.50
N MET A 108 3.65 7.46 -11.33
CA MET A 108 3.62 8.23 -10.07
C MET A 108 4.98 8.86 -9.73
N TYR A 109 6.06 8.10 -9.91
CA TYR A 109 7.42 8.57 -9.66
C TYR A 109 7.81 9.68 -10.63
N SER A 110 7.51 9.52 -11.93
CA SER A 110 7.78 10.56 -12.93
C SER A 110 7.04 11.86 -12.63
N ASP A 111 5.75 11.77 -12.27
CA ASP A 111 4.95 12.94 -11.88
C ASP A 111 5.55 13.65 -10.66
N MET A 112 6.05 12.88 -9.68
CA MET A 112 6.72 13.43 -8.51
C MET A 112 8.01 14.17 -8.89
N GLN A 113 8.84 13.59 -9.78
CA GLN A 113 10.07 14.23 -10.24
C GLN A 113 9.79 15.55 -10.98
N VAL A 114 8.77 15.58 -11.85
CA VAL A 114 8.35 16.81 -12.54
C VAL A 114 7.89 17.90 -11.56
N ARG A 115 7.19 17.52 -10.48
CA ARG A 115 6.77 18.48 -9.46
C ARG A 115 7.96 19.03 -8.68
N LEU A 116 8.91 18.17 -8.32
CA LEU A 116 10.12 18.56 -7.60
C LEU A 116 11.01 19.47 -8.44
N SER A 117 11.15 19.21 -9.74
CA SER A 117 11.94 20.07 -10.63
C SER A 117 11.34 21.48 -10.71
N LYS A 118 10.02 21.59 -10.86
CA LYS A 118 9.31 22.88 -10.90
C LYS A 118 9.36 23.66 -9.58
N ALA A 119 9.37 22.97 -8.44
CA ALA A 119 9.46 23.63 -7.13
C ALA A 119 10.86 24.18 -6.83
N ASN A 120 11.89 23.65 -7.50
CA ASN A 120 13.28 24.05 -7.35
C ASN A 120 13.80 24.95 -8.50
N SER A 121 12.91 25.36 -9.42
CA SER A 121 13.16 26.31 -10.51
C SER A 121 12.75 27.71 -10.09
#